data_AF-A0A2E9CA50-F1
#
_entry.id   AF-A0A2E9CA50-F1
#
_cell.length_a   1.000
_cell.length_b   1.000
_cell.length_c   1.000
_cell.angle_alpha   90.00
_cell.angle_beta   90.00
_cell.angle_gamma   90.00
#
_symmetry.space_group_name_H-M   'P 1'
#
loop_
_entity.id
_entity.type
_entity.pdbx_description
1 polymer ?
#
loop_
_entity_poly.entity_id
_entity_poly.type
_entity_poly.pdbx_seq_one_letter_code
_entity_poly.pdbx_strand_id
1 'polypeptide(L)' 'AQSHEELLKNAMEVYTRVTSKLERGIGNIRSLYIKTTMGPASRIEVVN' A
#
# COMPACT_ATOMS: atom_id res chain seq x y z
N ALA A 1 -19.50 -7.52 -1.95
CA ALA A 1 -18.09 -7.36 -2.37
C ALA A 1 -17.80 -5.86 -2.41
N GLN A 2 -16.61 -5.42 -2.00
CA GLN A 2 -16.21 -4.02 -2.11
C GLN A 2 -15.95 -3.66 -3.57
N SER A 3 -16.21 -2.39 -3.94
CA SER A 3 -15.88 -1.89 -5.27
C SER A 3 -14.38 -1.67 -5.43
N HIS A 4 -13.93 -1.56 -6.69
CA HIS A 4 -12.51 -1.29 -6.96
C HIS A 4 -12.06 0.06 -6.38
N GLU A 5 -12.93 1.08 -6.44
CA GLU A 5 -12.65 2.41 -5.91
C GLU A 5 -12.51 2.42 -4.39
N GLU A 6 -13.36 1.67 -3.69
CA GLU A 6 -13.28 1.51 -2.24
C GLU A 6 -11.97 0.84 -1.82
N LEU A 7 -11.56 -0.21 -2.53
CA LEU A 7 -10.29 -0.90 -2.29
C LEU A 7 -9.09 0.03 -2.52
N LEU A 8 -9.11 0.81 -3.59
CA LEU A 8 -8.06 1.78 -3.90
C LEU A 8 -7.97 2.86 -2.83
N LYS A 9 -9.12 3.41 -2.38
CA LYS A 9 -9.18 4.41 -1.31
C LYS A 9 -8.58 3.88 -0.02
N ASN A 10 -8.98 2.67 0.39
CA ASN A 10 -8.46 2.04 1.61
C ASN A 10 -6.95 1.79 1.52
N ALA A 11 -6.46 1.32 0.38
CA ALA A 11 -5.03 1.11 0.16
C ALA A 11 -4.24 2.42 0.26
N MET A 12 -4.74 3.50 -0.33
CA MET A 12 -4.09 4.82 -0.28
C MET A 12 -4.12 5.42 1.13
N GLU A 13 -5.19 5.19 1.89
CA GLU A 13 -5.28 5.63 3.28
C GLU A 13 -4.24 4.93 4.17
N VAL A 14 -4.11 3.61 4.04
CA VAL A 14 -3.07 2.84 4.74
C VAL A 14 -1.67 3.31 4.32
N TYR A 15 -1.44 3.49 3.02
CA TYR A 15 -0.17 3.99 2.50
C TYR A 15 0.20 5.34 3.13
N THR A 16 -0.72 6.30 3.12
CA THR A 16 -0.53 7.65 3.69
C THR A 16 -0.27 7.61 5.20
N ARG A 17 -0.99 6.73 5.91
CA ARG A 17 -0.79 6.54 7.35
C ARG A 17 0.59 5.98 7.67
N VAL A 18 1.10 5.03 6.87
CA VAL A 18 2.42 4.45 7.10
C VAL A 18 3.53 5.44 6.71
N THR A 19 3.43 6.09 5.55
CA THR A 19 4.44 7.05 5.08
C THR A 19 4.60 8.23 6.03
N SER A 20 3.51 8.74 6.62
CA SER A 20 3.56 9.83 7.62
C SER A 20 4.28 9.47 8.94
N LYS A 21 4.52 8.17 9.21
CA LYS A 21 5.25 7.71 10.40
C LYS A 21 6.72 7.43 10.15
N LEU A 22 7.17 7.45 8.89
CA LEU A 22 8.55 7.18 8.53
C LEU A 22 9.33 8.50 8.47
N GLU A 23 10.48 8.57 9.14
CA GLU A 23 11.32 9.78 9.22
C GLU A 23 11.76 10.32 7.85
N ARG A 24 11.91 9.43 6.86
CA ARG A 24 12.26 9.78 5.47
C ARG A 24 11.11 9.51 4.49
N GLY A 25 9.90 9.34 5.00
CA GLY A 25 8.70 9.05 4.22
C GLY A 25 8.87 7.83 3.31
N ILE A 26 8.64 8.03 2.02
CA ILE A 26 8.65 7.01 0.97
C ILE A 26 10.05 6.38 0.79
N GLY A 27 11.12 7.16 1.03
CA GLY A 27 12.49 6.69 0.89
C GLY A 27 12.90 5.56 1.86
N ASN A 28 12.09 5.29 2.89
CA ASN A 28 12.28 4.17 3.81
C ASN A 28 11.49 2.90 3.41
N ILE A 29 10.69 2.93 2.33
CA ILE A 29 9.91 1.78 1.87
C ILE A 29 10.70 1.00 0.83
N ARG A 30 11.24 -0.17 1.20
CA ARG A 30 11.99 -1.06 0.29
C ARG A 30 11.10 -1.78 -0.73
N SER A 31 9.88 -2.14 -0.32
CA SER A 31 8.95 -2.90 -1.16
C SER A 31 7.54 -2.85 -0.59
N LEU A 32 6.53 -2.76 -1.45
CA LEU A 32 5.11 -2.83 -1.10
C LEU A 32 4.47 -4.05 -1.77
N TYR A 33 3.64 -4.78 -1.03
CA TYR A 33 2.89 -5.92 -1.56
C TYR A 33 1.44 -5.85 -1.10
N ILE A 34 0.52 -6.24 -1.99
CA ILE A 34 -0.90 -6.39 -1.68
C ILE A 34 -1.28 -7.84 -1.94
N LYS A 35 -1.97 -8.45 -0.98
CA LYS A 35 -2.49 -9.82 -1.09
C LYS A 35 -3.86 -9.92 -0.46
N THR A 36 -4.65 -10.88 -0.92
CA THR A 36 -5.83 -11.36 -0.20
C THR A 36 -5.41 -12.43 0.81
N THR A 37 -6.29 -12.80 1.74
CA THR A 37 -5.98 -13.75 2.83
C THR A 37 -5.38 -15.07 2.33
N MET A 38 -5.88 -15.58 1.20
CA MET A 38 -5.48 -16.88 0.63
C MET A 38 -4.84 -16.78 -0.77
N GLY A 39 -4.63 -15.56 -1.30
CA GLY A 39 -4.13 -15.33 -2.65
C GLY A 39 -2.62 -15.04 -2.70
N PRO A 40 -2.01 -15.14 -3.89
CA PRO A 40 -0.64 -14.70 -4.11
C PRO A 40 -0.50 -13.19 -3.89
N ALA A 41 0.70 -12.75 -3.52
CA ALA A 41 0.99 -11.34 -3.29
C ALA A 41 1.47 -10.66 -4.57
N SER A 42 0.85 -9.55 -4.94
CA SER A 42 1.29 -8.69 -6.03
C SER A 42 2.23 -7.63 -5.49
N ARG A 43 3.43 -7.53 -6.07
CA ARG A 43 4.37 -6.44 -5.77
C ARG A 43 3.87 -5.16 -6.45
N ILE A 44 3.81 -4.08 -5.70
CA ILE A 44 3.44 -2.75 -6.21
C ILE A 44 4.71 -1.90 -6.27
N GLU A 45 4.86 -1.16 -7.37
CA GLU A 45 5.96 -0.21 -7.51
C GLU A 45 5.72 1.00 -6.62
N VAL A 46 6.77 1.39 -5.90
CA VAL A 46 6.77 2.60 -5.08
C VAL A 46 7.67 3.60 -5.80
N VAL A 47 7.05 4.60 -6.41
CA VAL A 47 7.77 5.69 -7.09
C VAL A 47 8.01 6.79 -6.07
N ASN A 48 9.26 7.23 -5.96
CA ASN A 48 9.68 8.34 -5.10
C ASN A 48 9.84 9.62 -5.89
#